data_AF-A0A3D4B074-F1
#
_entry.id   AF-A0A3D4B074-F1
#
_cell.length_a   1.000
_cell.length_b   1.000
_cell.length_c   1.000
_cell.angle_alpha   90.00
_cell.angle_beta   90.00
_cell.angle_gamma   90.00
#
_symmetry.space_group_name_H-M   'P 1'
#
loop_
_entity.id
_entity.type
_entity.pdbx_description
1 polymer ?
#
loop_
_entity_poly.entity_id
_entity_poly.type
_entity_poly.pdbx_seq_one_letter_code
_entity_poly.pdbx_strand_id
1 'polypeptide(L)'
;MRDDPSIAMPEQPTFTSRMLKVYGTDDNFARLERAKDLGERKGGYTAIEVALAWLLHKPFPVIPVVGPRTVDELESCRRASELSLAEDEIRWLEEG
;
A
#
# COMPACT_ATOMS: atom_id res chain seq x y z
N MET A 1 -3.84 32.35 -0.73
CA MET A 1 -3.37 32.32 -2.13
C MET A 1 -4.28 31.31 -2.82
N ARG A 2 -5.05 31.78 -3.80
CA ARG A 2 -6.40 31.30 -4.16
C ARG A 2 -6.40 29.88 -4.75
N ASP A 3 -7.39 29.09 -4.34
CA ASP A 3 -7.79 27.84 -4.99
C ASP A 3 -8.30 28.13 -6.41
N ASP A 4 -7.75 27.45 -7.41
CA ASP A 4 -8.17 27.53 -8.81
C ASP A 4 -9.25 26.48 -9.10
N PRO A 5 -10.48 26.88 -9.47
CA PRO A 5 -11.61 25.97 -9.65
C PRO A 5 -11.62 25.18 -10.97
N SER A 6 -10.57 25.25 -11.82
CA SER A 6 -10.57 24.58 -13.14
C SER A 6 -9.96 23.19 -13.21
N ILE A 7 -9.56 22.58 -12.08
CA ILE A 7 -9.19 21.16 -12.07
C ILE A 7 -10.37 20.36 -11.56
N ALA A 8 -11.21 19.87 -12.47
CA ALA A 8 -12.15 18.81 -12.15
C ALA A 8 -11.36 17.62 -11.59
N MET A 9 -11.54 17.33 -10.30
CA MET A 9 -10.97 16.16 -9.66
C MET A 9 -11.80 14.93 -10.10
N PRO A 10 -11.23 13.96 -10.82
CA PRO A 10 -11.96 12.74 -11.14
C PRO A 10 -12.33 12.01 -9.83
N GLU A 11 -13.54 11.44 -9.79
CA GLU A 11 -14.09 10.69 -8.65
C GLU A 11 -13.40 9.33 -8.45
N GLN A 12 -12.16 9.39 -7.98
CA GLN A 12 -11.48 8.33 -7.24
C GLN A 12 -10.62 9.08 -6.22
N PRO A 13 -10.61 8.75 -4.91
CA PRO A 13 -9.87 9.51 -3.91
C PRO A 13 -8.36 9.25 -4.09
N THR A 14 -7.83 9.87 -5.13
CA THR A 14 -6.45 9.75 -5.59
C THR A 14 -5.63 10.77 -4.81
N PHE A 15 -4.39 10.38 -4.51
CA PHE A 15 -3.44 11.12 -3.68
C PHE A 15 -3.54 12.64 -3.85
N THR A 16 -3.74 13.35 -2.74
CA THR A 16 -3.73 14.82 -2.76
C THR A 16 -2.39 15.33 -3.32
N SER A 17 -2.37 16.52 -3.92
CA SER A 17 -1.14 17.17 -4.40
C SER A 17 -0.01 17.19 -3.35
N ARG A 18 -0.38 17.36 -2.07
CA ARG A 18 0.57 17.28 -0.95
C ARG A 18 1.17 15.88 -0.80
N MET A 19 0.37 14.83 -0.92
CA MET A 19 0.86 13.46 -0.80
C MET A 19 1.76 13.08 -1.97
N LEU A 20 1.42 13.49 -3.20
CA LEU A 20 2.29 13.25 -4.36
C LEU A 20 3.65 13.93 -4.19
N LYS A 21 3.68 15.15 -3.64
CA LYS A 21 4.94 15.86 -3.35
C LYS A 21 5.83 15.12 -2.34
N VAL A 22 5.24 14.38 -1.39
CA VAL A 22 5.98 13.71 -0.31
C VAL A 22 6.31 12.26 -0.66
N TYR A 23 5.39 11.54 -1.30
CA TYR A 23 5.46 10.10 -1.52
C TYR A 23 5.56 9.71 -2.99
N GLY A 24 5.22 10.59 -3.92
CA GLY A 24 5.19 10.31 -5.36
C GLY A 24 6.57 10.34 -6.01
N THR A 25 7.51 9.52 -5.50
CA THR A 25 8.82 9.30 -6.14
C THR A 25 8.74 8.08 -7.07
N ASP A 26 9.57 8.06 -8.11
CA ASP A 26 9.64 6.92 -9.05
C ASP A 26 9.88 5.59 -8.33
N ASP A 27 10.73 5.60 -7.29
CA ASP A 27 11.03 4.46 -6.43
C ASP A 27 9.78 3.96 -5.67
N ASN A 28 8.95 4.86 -5.13
CA ASN A 28 7.72 4.46 -4.46
C ASN A 28 6.65 3.96 -5.45
N PHE A 29 6.60 4.50 -6.67
CA PHE A 29 5.74 3.96 -7.72
C PHE A 29 6.20 2.58 -8.16
N ALA A 30 7.50 2.33 -8.29
CA ALA A 30 8.04 1.00 -8.57
C ALA A 30 7.67 -0.01 -7.46
N ARG A 31 7.79 0.38 -6.18
CA ARG A 31 7.31 -0.43 -5.05
C ARG A 31 5.82 -0.73 -5.12
N LEU A 32 5.00 0.27 -5.49
CA LEU A 32 3.57 0.10 -5.64
C LEU A 32 3.22 -0.93 -6.73
N GLU A 33 3.87 -0.85 -7.89
CA GLU A 33 3.65 -1.82 -8.98
C GLU A 33 4.07 -3.23 -8.56
N ARG A 34 5.23 -3.40 -7.93
CA ARG A 34 5.65 -4.70 -7.37
C ARG A 34 4.64 -5.26 -6.37
N ALA A 35 4.10 -4.42 -5.50
CA ALA A 35 3.09 -4.83 -4.53
C ALA A 35 1.78 -5.28 -5.19
N LYS A 36 1.35 -4.63 -6.28
CA LYS A 36 0.19 -5.08 -7.07
C LYS A 36 0.45 -6.44 -7.72
N ASP A 37 1.58 -6.57 -8.41
CA ASP A 37 1.97 -7.79 -9.12
C ASP A 37 2.04 -9.00 -8.17
N LEU A 38 2.65 -8.82 -6.99
CA LEU A 38 2.70 -9.88 -5.99
C LEU A 38 1.31 -10.22 -5.44
N GLY A 39 0.49 -9.19 -5.19
CA GLY A 39 -0.86 -9.37 -4.69
C GLY A 39 -1.72 -10.23 -5.62
N GLU A 40 -1.63 -9.99 -6.94
CA GLU A 40 -2.28 -10.81 -7.96
C GLU A 40 -1.79 -12.26 -7.91
N ARG A 41 -0.46 -12.47 -7.90
CA ARG A 41 0.17 -13.79 -7.84
C ARG A 41 -0.18 -14.58 -6.58
N LYS A 42 -0.46 -13.89 -5.47
CA LYS A 42 -0.76 -14.50 -4.16
C LYS A 42 -2.25 -14.76 -3.92
N GLY A 43 -3.10 -14.62 -4.94
CA GLY A 43 -4.54 -14.92 -4.82
C GLY A 43 -5.43 -13.69 -4.71
N GLY A 44 -5.01 -12.57 -5.29
CA GLY A 44 -5.83 -11.36 -5.36
C GLY A 44 -5.80 -10.52 -4.08
N TYR A 45 -4.62 -10.36 -3.49
CA TYR A 45 -4.38 -9.37 -2.45
C TYR A 45 -4.19 -7.98 -3.07
N THR A 46 -4.66 -6.94 -2.40
CA THR A 46 -4.42 -5.56 -2.81
C THR A 46 -3.00 -5.12 -2.45
N ALA A 47 -2.49 -4.07 -3.09
CA ALA A 47 -1.18 -3.51 -2.74
C ALA A 47 -1.10 -3.04 -1.27
N ILE A 48 -2.22 -2.57 -0.70
CA ILE A 48 -2.29 -2.16 0.72
C ILE A 48 -2.14 -3.39 1.64
N GLU A 49 -2.80 -4.49 1.30
CA GLU A 49 -2.70 -5.75 2.05
C GLU A 49 -1.29 -6.32 1.97
N VAL A 50 -0.66 -6.27 0.79
CA VAL A 50 0.75 -6.69 0.61
C VAL A 50 1.69 -5.82 1.42
N ALA A 51 1.50 -4.50 1.44
CA ALA A 51 2.33 -3.59 2.21
C ALA A 51 2.23 -3.84 3.73
N LEU A 52 1.02 -4.08 4.24
CA LEU A 52 0.81 -4.43 5.66
C LEU A 52 1.41 -5.81 5.98
N ALA A 53 1.23 -6.81 5.11
CA ALA A 53 1.86 -8.12 5.26
C ALA A 53 3.39 -8.00 5.31
N TRP A 54 4.00 -7.23 4.40
CA TRP A 54 5.45 -6.98 4.39
C TRP A 54 5.93 -6.35 5.71
N LEU A 55 5.15 -5.44 6.30
CA LEU A 55 5.48 -4.82 7.59
C LEU A 55 5.43 -5.83 8.74
N LEU A 56 4.49 -6.78 8.69
CA LEU A 56 4.35 -7.84 9.69
C LEU A 56 5.47 -8.90 9.61
N HIS A 57 6.17 -9.01 8.48
CA HIS A 57 7.27 -9.98 8.29
C HIS A 57 8.66 -9.40 8.65
N LYS A 58 8.73 -8.22 9.28
CA LYS A 58 10.02 -7.66 9.69
C LYS A 58 10.70 -8.51 10.77
N PRO A 59 12.05 -8.57 10.80
CA PRO A 59 12.80 -9.42 11.73
C PRO A 59 12.81 -8.91 13.17
N PHE A 60 12.08 -7.83 13.47
CA PHE A 60 11.94 -7.22 14.78
C PHE A 60 10.46 -7.08 15.14
N PRO A 61 10.10 -7.01 16.43
CA PRO A 61 8.70 -6.90 16.84
C PRO A 61 8.06 -5.63 16.27
N VAL A 62 7.04 -5.80 15.43
CA VAL A 62 6.24 -4.70 14.89
C VAL A 62 4.79 -4.89 15.31
N ILE A 63 4.16 -3.80 15.76
CA ILE A 63 2.72 -3.75 16.03
C ILE A 63 2.15 -2.62 15.16
N PRO A 64 1.65 -2.91 13.95
CA PRO A 64 1.08 -1.89 13.07
C PRO A 64 -0.16 -1.28 13.70
N VAL A 65 -0.22 0.05 13.71
CA VAL A 65 -1.45 0.78 14.10
C VAL A 65 -2.25 1.04 12.83
N VAL A 66 -3.39 0.34 12.70
CA VAL A 66 -4.33 0.53 11.59
C VAL A 66 -5.49 1.42 12.01
N GLY A 67 -5.97 2.26 11.09
CA GLY A 67 -7.09 3.18 11.31
C GLY A 67 -8.23 3.01 10.31
N PRO A 68 -8.85 1.81 10.22
CA PRO A 68 -9.96 1.58 9.30
C PRO A 68 -11.17 2.44 9.70
N ARG A 69 -11.83 3.03 8.71
CA ARG A 69 -13.08 3.79 8.84
C ARG A 69 -14.30 2.95 8.52
N THR A 70 -14.11 1.78 7.91
CA THR A 70 -15.18 0.85 7.53
C THR A 70 -14.83 -0.57 7.97
N VAL A 71 -15.86 -1.43 8.02
CA VAL A 71 -15.68 -2.86 8.32
C VAL A 71 -14.84 -3.54 7.23
N ASP A 72 -15.05 -3.18 5.96
CA ASP A 72 -14.30 -3.75 4.85
C ASP A 72 -12.81 -3.39 4.92
N GLU A 73 -12.46 -2.16 5.34
CA GLU A 73 -11.08 -1.77 5.58
C GLU A 73 -10.44 -2.55 6.74
N LEU A 74 -11.21 -2.82 7.81
CA LEU A 74 -10.75 -3.67 8.91
C LEU A 74 -10.55 -5.12 8.46
N GLU A 75 -11.46 -5.64 7.66
CA GLU A 75 -11.38 -6.98 7.08
C GLU A 75 -10.19 -7.11 6.13
N SER A 76 -9.89 -6.06 5.36
CA SER A 76 -8.67 -5.98 4.55
C SER A 76 -7.40 -6.07 5.42
N CYS A 77 -7.38 -5.38 6.57
CA CYS A 77 -6.27 -5.52 7.53
C CYS A 77 -6.14 -6.96 8.07
N ARG A 78 -7.28 -7.63 8.34
CA ARG A 78 -7.32 -9.03 8.75
C ARG A 78 -6.74 -9.94 7.67
N ARG A 79 -7.20 -9.79 6.42
CA ARG A 79 -6.69 -10.55 5.26
C ARG A 79 -5.19 -10.37 5.08
N ALA A 80 -4.67 -9.15 5.21
CA ALA A 80 -3.24 -8.87 5.13
C ALA A 80 -2.42 -9.67 6.15
N SER A 81 -2.94 -9.89 7.35
CA SER A 81 -2.26 -10.67 8.40
C SER A 81 -2.16 -12.17 8.10
N GLU A 82 -2.96 -12.67 7.16
CA GLU A 82 -2.96 -14.09 6.73
C GLU A 82 -2.01 -14.34 5.56
N LEU A 83 -1.56 -13.28 4.87
CA LEU A 83 -0.66 -13.38 3.73
C LEU A 83 0.76 -13.71 4.20
N SER A 84 1.23 -14.91 3.91
CA SER A 84 2.62 -15.31 4.14
C SER A 84 3.53 -14.87 2.99
N LEU A 85 4.66 -14.24 3.33
CA LEU A 85 5.67 -13.80 2.38
C LEU A 85 6.98 -14.55 2.62
N ALA A 86 7.59 -15.06 1.55
CA ALA A 86 8.93 -15.64 1.58
C ALA A 86 10.01 -14.53 1.64
N GLU A 87 11.21 -14.88 2.10
CA GLU A 87 12.30 -13.91 2.27
C GLU A 87 12.72 -13.22 0.97
N ASP A 88 12.67 -13.94 -0.15
CA ASP A 88 12.94 -13.42 -1.48
C ASP A 88 11.85 -12.44 -1.95
N GLU A 89 10.58 -12.74 -1.65
CA GLU A 89 9.46 -11.83 -1.92
C GLU A 89 9.56 -10.53 -1.11
N ILE A 90 9.95 -10.64 0.17
CA ILE A 90 10.15 -9.46 1.05
C ILE A 90 11.26 -8.56 0.50
N ARG A 91 12.38 -9.16 0.08
CA ARG A 91 13.51 -8.43 -0.52
C ARG A 91 13.15 -7.81 -1.87
N TRP A 92 12.44 -8.57 -2.70
CA TRP A 92 12.00 -8.10 -4.00
C TRP A 92 11.06 -6.89 -3.91
N LEU A 93 10.16 -6.86 -2.92
CA LEU A 93 9.32 -5.68 -2.67
C LEU A 93 10.17 -4.42 -2.35
N GLU A 94 11.28 -4.56 -1.62
CA GLU A 94 12.16 -3.45 -1.24
C GLU A 94 13.03 -2.93 -2.38
N GLU A 95 13.75 -3.84 -3.04
CA GLU A 95 14.93 -3.53 -3.87
C GLU A 95 14.82 -4.01 -5.33
N GLY A 96 13.74 -4.73 -5.69
CA GLY A 96 13.58 -5.33 -7.01
C GLY A 96 13.24 -4.36 -8.13
#